data_AF-A0A959ZDN1-F1
#
_entry.id   AF-A0A959ZDN1-F1
#
_cell.length_a   1.000
_cell.length_b   1.000
_cell.length_c   1.000
_cell.angle_alpha   90.00
_cell.angle_beta   90.00
_cell.angle_gamma   90.00
#
_symmetry.space_group_name_H-M   'P 1'
#
loop_
_entity.id
_entity.type
_entity.pdbx_description
1 polymer ?
#
loop_
_entity_poly.entity_id
_entity_poly.type
_entity_poly.pdbx_seq_one_letter_code
_entity_poly.pdbx_strand_id
1 'polypeptide(L)'
;MRAVLTTSVAVAAVIGLSACGFGEQGITVSENEPEYRGAELFAANCSGCHTLSAAGAEGTGNQSARVQGPNLDERKETVKSALFAIENGGYSGAIMPQNIVVGDEAQEVADFVAKYSGSEAGDE
;
A
#
# COMPACT_ATOMS: atom_id res chain seq x y z
N MET A 1 48.65 16.42 39.00
CA MET A 1 47.25 16.89 38.93
C MET A 1 47.03 17.37 37.50
N ARG A 2 46.39 16.54 36.65
CA ARG A 2 45.01 16.70 36.14
C ARG A 2 44.87 17.94 35.23
N ALA A 3 44.41 17.89 33.99
CA ALA A 3 43.52 16.92 33.34
C ALA A 3 43.66 16.98 31.82
N VAL A 4 43.62 15.81 31.17
CA VAL A 4 43.33 15.68 29.74
C VAL A 4 41.81 15.63 29.61
N LEU A 5 41.23 16.66 29.00
CA LEU A 5 39.80 16.72 28.68
C LEU A 5 39.61 16.34 27.21
N THR A 6 39.42 15.05 26.96
CA THR A 6 38.87 14.57 25.68
C THR A 6 37.35 14.73 25.74
N THR A 7 36.82 15.68 24.99
CA THR A 7 35.37 15.89 24.83
C THR A 7 34.79 14.76 23.97
N SER A 8 34.08 13.84 24.62
CA SER A 8 33.29 12.79 23.97
C SER A 8 32.11 13.41 23.22
N VAL A 9 32.03 13.17 21.91
CA VAL A 9 30.88 13.50 21.07
C VAL A 9 29.76 12.52 21.37
N ALA A 10 28.64 13.01 21.93
CA ALA A 10 27.41 12.24 22.07
C ALA A 10 26.57 12.41 20.80
N VAL A 11 26.59 11.42 19.92
CA VAL A 11 25.65 11.31 18.81
C VAL A 11 24.33 10.77 19.37
N ALA A 12 23.36 11.66 19.55
CA ALA A 12 21.98 11.25 19.85
C ALA A 12 21.33 10.78 18.55
N ALA A 13 21.39 9.48 18.27
CA ALA A 13 20.60 8.86 17.23
C ALA A 13 19.13 8.83 17.69
N VAL A 14 18.31 9.72 17.14
CA VAL A 14 16.86 9.66 17.29
C VAL A 14 16.37 8.54 16.38
N ILE A 15 16.26 7.34 16.93
CA ILE A 15 15.65 6.21 16.25
C ILE A 15 14.13 6.40 16.37
N GLY A 16 13.52 6.94 15.30
CA GLY A 16 12.07 6.95 15.14
C GLY A 16 11.56 5.55 14.86
N LEU A 17 11.25 4.78 15.91
CA LEU A 17 10.51 3.54 15.80
C LEU A 17 9.01 3.84 15.91
N SER A 18 8.27 3.79 14.81
CA SER A 18 6.88 3.32 14.79
C SER A 18 6.22 3.49 13.41
N ALA A 19 6.18 2.41 12.63
CA ALA A 19 4.97 1.98 11.91
C ALA A 19 5.20 0.54 11.42
N CYS A 20 4.25 -0.34 11.69
CA CYS A 20 4.24 -1.69 11.16
C CYS A 20 4.18 -1.64 9.62
N GLY A 21 5.16 -2.26 8.97
CA GLY A 21 5.05 -2.81 7.61
C GLY A 21 4.36 -1.91 6.57
N PHE A 22 4.92 -0.73 6.31
CA PHE A 22 4.81 -0.13 4.99
C PHE A 22 5.97 -0.69 4.16
N GLY A 23 5.79 -0.99 2.87
CA GLY A 23 6.89 -1.37 2.00
C GLY A 23 8.04 -0.36 2.11
N GLU A 24 9.24 -0.74 1.71
CA GLU A 24 10.42 0.16 1.80
C GLU A 24 10.23 1.46 0.99
N GLN A 25 9.18 1.50 0.16
CA GLN A 25 8.68 2.62 -0.64
C GLN A 25 7.38 3.16 -0.01
N GLY A 26 7.33 4.46 0.31
CA GLY A 26 6.11 5.11 0.85
C GLY A 26 5.04 5.38 -0.21
N ILE A 27 3.89 5.93 0.20
CA ILE A 27 2.85 6.43 -0.71
C ILE A 27 3.46 7.50 -1.62
N THR A 28 3.30 7.35 -2.94
CA THR A 28 3.83 8.29 -3.94
C THR A 28 2.79 9.32 -4.40
N VAL A 29 1.52 9.09 -4.06
CA VAL A 29 0.43 10.06 -4.26
C VAL A 29 0.67 11.29 -3.37
N SER A 30 0.51 12.48 -3.94
CA SER A 30 0.62 13.74 -3.20
C SER A 30 -0.53 13.91 -2.21
N GLU A 31 -0.26 14.40 -1.00
CA GLU A 31 -1.26 14.69 0.05
C GLU A 31 -2.37 15.65 -0.38
N ASN A 32 -2.13 16.45 -1.43
CA ASN A 32 -3.11 17.40 -1.96
C ASN A 32 -3.99 16.82 -3.08
N GLU A 33 -3.73 15.59 -3.52
CA GLU A 33 -4.56 14.90 -4.53
C GLU A 33 -5.76 14.21 -3.86
N PRO A 34 -6.93 14.17 -4.51
CA PRO A 34 -8.12 13.55 -3.94
C PRO A 34 -7.94 12.05 -3.65
N GLU A 35 -7.05 11.36 -4.36
CA GLU A 35 -6.82 9.93 -4.20
C GLU A 35 -5.83 9.58 -3.08
N TYR A 36 -5.23 10.58 -2.41
CA TYR A 36 -4.28 10.33 -1.32
C TYR A 36 -4.90 9.49 -0.22
N ARG A 37 -6.13 9.82 0.19
CA ARG A 37 -6.84 9.08 1.22
C ARG A 37 -7.09 7.62 0.81
N GLY A 38 -7.46 7.39 -0.45
CA GLY A 38 -7.59 6.05 -1.01
C GLY A 38 -6.28 5.26 -1.00
N ALA A 39 -5.15 5.93 -1.22
CA ALA A 39 -3.82 5.33 -1.11
C ALA A 39 -3.48 4.93 0.33
N GLU A 40 -3.79 5.78 1.32
CA GLU A 40 -3.61 5.45 2.74
C GLU A 40 -4.44 4.23 3.14
N LEU A 41 -5.72 4.21 2.76
CA LEU A 41 -6.64 3.11 3.04
C LEU A 41 -6.17 1.83 2.38
N PHE A 42 -5.75 1.89 1.11
CA PHE A 42 -5.20 0.74 0.40
C PHE A 42 -3.97 0.20 1.10
N ALA A 43 -3.05 1.08 1.49
CA ALA A 43 -1.81 0.64 2.11
C ALA A 43 -2.03 0.04 3.51
N ALA A 44 -2.99 0.55 4.27
CA ALA A 44 -3.33 0.01 5.59
C ALA A 44 -4.05 -1.35 5.53
N ASN A 45 -4.82 -1.60 4.47
CA ASN A 45 -5.78 -2.71 4.44
C ASN A 45 -5.53 -3.77 3.34
N CYS A 46 -4.86 -3.40 2.25
CA CYS A 46 -4.73 -4.22 1.04
C CYS A 46 -3.27 -4.63 0.74
N SER A 47 -2.30 -3.86 1.23
CA SER A 47 -0.86 -4.00 0.91
C SER A 47 -0.25 -5.34 1.26
N GLY A 48 -0.78 -6.02 2.28
CA GLY A 48 -0.28 -7.34 2.69
C GLY A 48 -0.53 -8.44 1.66
N CYS A 49 -1.42 -8.21 0.68
CA CYS A 49 -1.73 -9.18 -0.36
C CYS A 49 -1.46 -8.64 -1.77
N HIS A 50 -1.73 -7.35 -2.02
CA HIS A 50 -1.63 -6.75 -3.34
C HIS A 50 -0.37 -5.91 -3.52
N THR A 51 0.20 -6.00 -4.71
CA THR A 51 1.20 -5.04 -5.19
C THR A 51 0.50 -3.87 -5.87
N LEU A 52 0.85 -2.65 -5.50
CA LEU A 52 0.44 -1.41 -6.15
C LEU A 52 1.42 -0.31 -5.72
N SER A 53 2.36 0.01 -6.60
CA SER A 53 3.51 0.88 -6.30
C SER A 53 3.10 2.28 -5.84
N ALA A 54 1.96 2.79 -6.33
CA ALA A 54 1.44 4.10 -5.92
C ALA A 54 1.12 4.20 -4.41
N ALA A 55 0.77 3.07 -3.78
CA ALA A 55 0.53 2.95 -2.35
C ALA A 55 1.74 2.41 -1.58
N GLY A 56 2.90 2.24 -2.23
CA GLY A 56 4.06 1.61 -1.59
C GLY A 56 3.82 0.14 -1.21
N ALA A 57 2.90 -0.53 -1.90
CA ALA A 57 2.48 -1.89 -1.57
C ALA A 57 3.20 -2.90 -2.46
N GLU A 58 3.85 -3.88 -1.84
CA GLU A 58 4.61 -4.92 -2.54
C GLU A 58 3.92 -6.29 -2.53
N GLY A 59 2.72 -6.37 -1.92
CA GLY A 59 2.00 -7.62 -1.73
C GLY A 59 2.75 -8.56 -0.78
N THR A 60 2.67 -9.86 -1.05
CA THR A 60 3.40 -10.87 -0.26
C THR A 60 4.88 -10.99 -0.63
N GLY A 61 5.32 -10.32 -1.71
CA GLY A 61 6.67 -10.47 -2.27
C GLY A 61 7.01 -11.88 -2.76
N ASN A 62 6.06 -12.83 -2.72
CA ASN A 62 6.26 -14.24 -3.05
C ASN A 62 5.20 -14.71 -4.03
N GLN A 63 5.55 -14.76 -5.32
CA GLN A 63 4.68 -15.24 -6.41
C GLN A 63 4.31 -16.73 -6.29
N SER A 64 4.96 -17.49 -5.40
CA SER A 64 4.60 -18.88 -5.09
C SER A 64 3.66 -19.00 -3.88
N ALA A 65 3.30 -17.89 -3.23
CA ALA A 65 2.39 -17.90 -2.10
C ALA A 65 0.99 -18.27 -2.56
N ARG A 66 0.40 -19.26 -1.88
CA ARG A 66 -0.96 -19.74 -2.16
C ARG A 66 -2.04 -18.68 -1.90
N VAL A 67 -1.74 -17.69 -1.07
CA VAL A 67 -2.59 -16.57 -0.70
C VAL A 67 -1.86 -15.30 -1.12
N GLN A 68 -2.14 -14.81 -2.32
CA GLN A 68 -1.68 -13.50 -2.79
C GLN A 68 -2.83 -12.77 -3.49
N GLY A 69 -2.75 -11.44 -3.48
CA GLY A 69 -3.51 -10.59 -4.39
C GLY A 69 -2.81 -10.48 -5.75
N PRO A 70 -3.52 -10.11 -6.81
CA PRO A 70 -2.91 -9.68 -8.07
C PRO A 70 -1.95 -8.50 -7.87
N ASN A 71 -0.90 -8.46 -8.70
CA ASN A 71 -0.15 -7.24 -8.94
C ASN A 71 -1.03 -6.27 -9.73
N LEU A 72 -1.40 -5.14 -9.12
CA LEU A 72 -2.26 -4.13 -9.72
C LEU A 72 -1.47 -3.13 -10.57
N ASP A 73 -0.14 -3.10 -10.49
CA ASP A 73 0.69 -2.31 -11.43
C ASP A 73 0.61 -2.91 -12.84
N GLU A 74 0.54 -4.24 -12.96
CA GLU A 74 0.49 -4.97 -14.23
C GLU A 74 -0.93 -5.13 -14.80
N ARG A 75 -1.96 -4.73 -14.05
CA ARG A 75 -3.36 -5.00 -14.40
C ARG A 75 -4.22 -3.79 -14.13
N LYS A 76 -4.81 -3.23 -15.20
CA LYS A 76 -5.73 -2.10 -15.07
C LYS A 76 -7.05 -2.50 -14.44
N GLU A 77 -7.51 -1.70 -13.49
CA GLU A 77 -8.83 -1.82 -12.86
C GLU A 77 -9.71 -0.61 -13.14
N THR A 78 -11.01 -0.83 -12.96
CA THR A 78 -12.03 0.21 -12.95
C THR A 78 -12.58 0.38 -11.54
N VAL A 79 -13.21 1.51 -11.25
CA VAL A 79 -13.89 1.75 -9.96
C VAL A 79 -14.90 0.63 -9.68
N LYS A 80 -15.69 0.26 -10.68
CA LYS A 80 -16.73 -0.79 -10.55
C LYS A 80 -16.12 -2.15 -10.22
N SER A 81 -15.03 -2.54 -10.88
CA SER A 81 -14.38 -3.82 -10.63
C SER A 81 -13.71 -3.87 -9.26
N ALA A 82 -13.10 -2.77 -8.83
CA ALA A 82 -12.51 -2.64 -7.50
C ALA A 82 -13.57 -2.72 -6.40
N LEU A 83 -14.67 -1.95 -6.51
CA LEU A 83 -15.79 -2.02 -5.55
C LEU A 83 -16.37 -3.43 -5.46
N PHE A 84 -16.66 -4.06 -6.60
CA PHE A 84 -17.17 -5.42 -6.62
C PHE A 84 -16.24 -6.38 -5.88
N ALA A 85 -14.93 -6.29 -6.11
CA ALA A 85 -13.95 -7.12 -5.43
C ALA A 85 -13.89 -6.86 -3.92
N ILE A 86 -13.92 -5.60 -3.49
CA ILE A 86 -13.92 -5.22 -2.07
C ILE A 86 -15.16 -5.78 -1.36
N GLU A 87 -16.34 -5.65 -1.97
CA GLU A 87 -17.61 -6.10 -1.39
C GLU A 87 -17.73 -7.63 -1.35
N ASN A 88 -17.21 -8.33 -2.37
CA ASN A 88 -17.47 -9.76 -2.58
C ASN A 88 -16.27 -10.67 -2.31
N GLY A 89 -15.12 -10.12 -1.92
CA GLY A 89 -13.93 -10.90 -1.56
C GLY A 89 -13.16 -11.35 -2.80
N GLY A 90 -13.01 -10.43 -3.75
CA GLY A 90 -12.53 -10.72 -5.09
C GLY A 90 -13.57 -11.48 -5.93
N TYR A 91 -13.22 -11.78 -7.17
CA TYR A 91 -14.12 -12.44 -8.11
C TYR A 91 -14.45 -13.91 -7.76
N SER A 92 -13.64 -14.54 -6.91
CA SER A 92 -13.89 -15.91 -6.43
C SER A 92 -14.51 -15.97 -5.03
N GLY A 93 -14.44 -14.89 -4.24
CA GLY A 93 -14.82 -14.89 -2.83
C GLY A 93 -13.97 -15.78 -1.92
N ALA A 94 -12.89 -16.40 -2.43
CA ALA A 94 -12.21 -17.50 -1.75
C ALA A 94 -10.95 -17.08 -0.97
N ILE A 95 -10.28 -15.99 -1.36
CA ILE A 95 -8.96 -15.60 -0.82
C ILE A 95 -9.00 -14.19 -0.28
N MET A 96 -9.47 -13.23 -1.08
CA MET A 96 -9.61 -11.84 -0.64
C MET A 96 -10.78 -11.74 0.34
N PRO A 97 -10.60 -11.17 1.54
CA PRO A 97 -11.70 -10.95 2.47
C PRO A 97 -12.75 -9.99 1.91
N GLN A 98 -14.01 -10.17 2.31
CA GLN A 98 -15.13 -9.28 1.98
C GLN A 98 -15.19 -8.08 2.92
N ASN A 99 -15.65 -6.95 2.40
CA ASN A 99 -15.98 -5.74 3.18
C ASN A 99 -14.82 -5.26 4.09
N ILE A 100 -13.59 -5.33 3.58
CA ILE A 100 -12.39 -4.87 4.30
C ILE A 100 -12.50 -3.37 4.63
N VAL A 101 -13.03 -2.61 3.69
CA VAL A 101 -13.50 -1.22 3.83
C VAL A 101 -14.92 -1.14 3.28
N VAL A 102 -15.70 -0.15 3.70
CA VAL A 102 -17.12 -0.01 3.34
C VAL A 102 -17.50 1.46 3.12
N GLY A 103 -18.61 1.69 2.42
CA GLY A 103 -19.13 3.04 2.20
C GLY A 103 -18.12 3.94 1.48
N ASP A 104 -17.93 5.16 1.98
CA ASP A 104 -17.04 6.16 1.37
C ASP A 104 -15.58 5.67 1.30
N GLU A 105 -15.11 4.93 2.30
CA GLU A 105 -13.74 4.37 2.27
C GLU A 105 -13.55 3.36 1.14
N ALA A 106 -14.57 2.54 0.84
CA ALA A 106 -14.51 1.62 -0.29
C ALA A 106 -14.48 2.36 -1.63
N GLN A 107 -15.23 3.46 -1.74
CA GLN A 107 -15.22 4.32 -2.91
C GLN A 107 -13.85 4.99 -3.11
N GLU A 108 -13.26 5.55 -2.05
CA GLU A 108 -11.94 6.18 -2.08
C GLU A 108 -10.84 5.19 -2.50
N VAL A 109 -10.87 3.96 -1.96
CA VAL A 109 -9.94 2.90 -2.38
C VAL A 109 -10.16 2.52 -3.84
N ALA A 110 -11.42 2.40 -4.28
CA ALA A 110 -11.73 2.04 -5.66
C ALA A 110 -11.31 3.12 -6.67
N ASP A 111 -11.48 4.40 -6.34
CA ASP A 111 -11.05 5.53 -7.16
C ASP A 111 -9.52 5.58 -7.27
N PHE A 112 -8.83 5.39 -6.14
CA PHE A 112 -7.37 5.28 -6.11
C PHE A 112 -6.88 4.11 -6.98
N VAL A 113 -7.42 2.90 -6.78
CA VAL A 113 -7.05 1.71 -7.56
C VAL A 113 -7.32 1.94 -9.05
N ALA A 114 -8.46 2.51 -9.42
CA ALA A 114 -8.79 2.78 -10.82
C ALA A 114 -7.82 3.79 -11.47
N LYS A 115 -7.39 4.82 -10.74
CA LYS A 115 -6.43 5.82 -11.25
C LYS A 115 -5.05 5.21 -11.42
N TYR A 116 -4.54 4.49 -10.43
CA TYR A 116 -3.12 4.11 -10.35
C TYR A 116 -2.79 2.69 -10.81
N SER A 117 -3.77 1.80 -10.95
CA SER A 117 -3.52 0.45 -11.50
C SER A 117 -3.12 0.49 -12.97
N GLY A 118 -2.47 -0.59 -13.43
CA GLY A 118 -2.09 -0.80 -14.82
C GLY A 118 -0.96 0.12 -15.31
N SER A 119 -0.17 0.71 -14.42
CA SER A 119 0.98 1.54 -14.79
C SER A 119 2.06 0.80 -15.59
N GLU A 120 2.06 -0.53 -15.50
CA GLU A 120 2.97 -1.45 -16.21
C GLU A 120 2.22 -2.41 -17.15
N ALA A 121 0.89 -2.25 -17.30
CA ALA A 121 0.15 -2.96 -18.34
C ALA A 121 0.65 -2.42 -19.69
N GLY A 122 1.31 -3.27 -20.48
CA GLY A 122 1.92 -2.86 -21.75
C GLY A 122 0.94 -2.12 -22.66
N ASP A 123 1.45 -1.16 -23.44
CA ASP A 123 0.64 -0.44 -24.43
C ASP A 123 0.07 -1.43 -25.45
N GLU A 124 -1.24 -1.67 -25.41
CA GLU A 124 -1.99 -2.39 -26.45
C GLU A 124 -2.65 -1.41 -27.43
#